data_AF-L0DSW0-F1
#
_entry.id   AF-L0DSW0-F1
#
_cell.length_a   1.000
_cell.length_b   1.000
_cell.length_c   1.000
_cell.angle_alpha   90.00
_cell.angle_beta   90.00
_cell.angle_gamma   90.00
#
_symmetry.space_group_name_H-M   'P 1'
#
loop_
_entity.id
_entity.type
_entity.pdbx_description
1 polymer ?
#
loop_
_entity_poly.entity_id
_entity_poly.type
_entity_poly.pdbx_seq_one_letter_code
_entity_poly.pdbx_strand_id
1 'polypeptide(L)'
;MAGASRTLYGFRESLSLELEANAGVHTGLQHHSEVNTALLLRWRPFPWNRYLNTSVAFGLGPSYAFRTPEVEQHPRRPAARLLVFMPVEITFAQPRTRNPRWELLVRIHHRSGAFGLVSDARGSNFVSAGVRYRLGDDADLNSRESRDHARAPR
;
A
#
# COMPACT_ATOMS: atom_id res chain seq x y z
N MET A 1 6.36 4.11 9.78
CA MET A 1 5.92 2.73 9.47
C MET A 1 6.99 2.00 8.68
N ALA A 2 6.92 0.67 8.62
CA ALA A 2 7.76 -0.16 7.76
C ALA A 2 6.90 -1.22 7.06
N GLY A 3 7.30 -1.66 5.87
CA GLY A 3 6.56 -2.71 5.17
C GLY A 3 7.39 -3.44 4.12
N ALA A 4 6.75 -4.43 3.51
CA ALA A 4 7.25 -5.14 2.35
C ALA A 4 6.15 -5.25 1.30
N SER A 5 6.51 -5.13 0.03
CA SER A 5 5.61 -5.36 -1.09
C SER A 5 6.17 -6.34 -2.11
N ARG A 6 5.29 -6.92 -2.90
CA ARG A 6 5.64 -7.74 -4.07
C ARG A 6 4.71 -7.39 -5.21
N THR A 7 5.27 -7.18 -6.40
CA THR A 7 4.47 -7.05 -7.62
C THR A 7 3.89 -8.41 -7.97
N LEU A 8 2.56 -8.48 -8.09
CA LEU A 8 1.83 -9.68 -8.47
C LEU A 8 1.63 -9.73 -9.98
N TYR A 9 1.31 -8.59 -10.58
CA TYR A 9 0.99 -8.48 -12.00
C TYR A 9 1.34 -7.09 -12.53
N GLY A 10 1.92 -7.01 -13.74
CA GLY A 10 2.16 -5.76 -14.46
C GLY A 10 1.11 -5.57 -15.56
N PHE A 11 0.54 -4.38 -15.66
CA PHE A 11 -0.33 -3.99 -16.77
C PHE A 11 0.39 -2.95 -17.60
N ARG A 12 0.99 -3.38 -18.73
CA ARG A 12 1.90 -2.53 -19.50
C ARG A 12 3.08 -2.06 -18.62
N GLU A 13 3.86 -1.11 -19.12
CA GLU A 13 5.00 -0.56 -18.36
C GLU A 13 4.59 0.44 -17.26
N SER A 14 3.32 0.83 -17.21
CA SER A 14 2.84 1.98 -16.44
C SER A 14 2.16 1.61 -15.12
N LEU A 15 1.44 0.48 -15.11
CA LEU A 15 0.50 0.13 -14.06
C LEU A 15 0.83 -1.27 -13.52
N SER A 16 0.63 -1.53 -12.24
CA SER A 16 0.76 -2.88 -11.70
C SER A 16 -0.16 -3.13 -10.52
N LEU A 17 -0.48 -4.40 -10.28
CA LEU A 17 -1.04 -4.88 -9.03
C LEU A 17 0.08 -5.37 -8.11
N GLU A 18 0.11 -4.89 -6.88
CA GLU A 18 1.06 -5.31 -5.85
C GLU A 18 0.34 -5.81 -4.61
N LEU A 19 0.96 -6.73 -3.88
CA LEU A 19 0.59 -7.09 -2.52
C LEU A 19 1.53 -6.37 -1.56
N GLU A 20 0.98 -5.76 -0.52
CA GLU A 20 1.74 -5.17 0.59
C GLU A 20 1.36 -5.78 1.94
N ALA A 21 2.36 -5.93 2.81
CA ALA A 21 2.18 -6.03 4.26
C ALA A 21 2.97 -4.91 4.95
N ASN A 22 2.37 -4.24 5.93
CA ASN A 22 3.04 -3.17 6.69
C ASN A 22 2.67 -3.16 8.17
N ALA A 23 3.54 -2.55 8.97
CA ALA A 23 3.36 -2.30 10.38
C ALA A 23 3.70 -0.84 10.73
N GLY A 24 2.88 -0.24 11.59
CA GLY A 24 3.02 1.14 12.04
C GLY A 24 2.78 1.29 13.53
N VAL A 25 3.25 2.40 14.07
CA VAL A 25 2.93 2.86 15.43
C VAL A 25 2.24 4.21 15.28
N HIS A 26 1.09 4.36 15.92
CA HIS A 26 0.40 5.63 16.06
C HIS A 26 0.91 6.35 17.31
N THR A 27 1.09 7.65 17.19
CA THR A 27 1.54 8.54 18.27
C THR A 27 0.71 9.82 18.25
N GLY A 28 0.60 10.52 19.38
CA GLY A 28 -0.14 11.78 19.49
C GLY A 28 -1.52 11.54 20.09
N LEU A 29 -2.57 11.63 19.30
CA LEU A 29 -3.96 11.46 19.77
C LEU A 29 -4.31 10.00 20.14
N GLN A 30 -3.42 9.05 19.86
CA GLN A 30 -3.56 7.65 20.26
C GLN A 30 -2.20 6.96 20.25
N HIS A 31 -2.06 5.91 21.04
CA HIS A 31 -0.81 5.15 21.19
C HIS A 31 -1.04 3.65 21.07
N HIS A 32 -0.87 3.14 19.85
CA HIS A 32 -0.95 1.71 19.57
C HIS A 32 -0.19 1.35 18.29
N SER A 33 0.13 0.07 18.15
CA SER A 33 0.63 -0.50 16.90
C SER A 33 -0.52 -1.01 16.04
N GLU A 34 -0.31 -0.95 14.72
CA GLU A 34 -1.25 -1.40 13.70
C GLU A 34 -0.49 -2.21 12.65
N VAL A 35 -1.10 -3.30 12.18
CA VAL A 35 -0.62 -4.06 11.02
C VAL A 35 -1.67 -4.07 9.94
N ASN A 36 -1.22 -3.99 8.70
CA ASN A 36 -2.08 -3.90 7.53
C ASN A 36 -1.57 -4.82 6.42
N THR A 37 -2.49 -5.31 5.60
CA THR A 37 -2.16 -5.85 4.28
C THR A 37 -3.12 -5.31 3.24
N ALA A 38 -2.67 -5.14 2.00
CA ALA A 38 -3.48 -4.56 0.93
C ALA A 38 -3.03 -5.04 -0.44
N LEU A 39 -3.99 -5.11 -1.36
CA LEU A 39 -3.69 -5.03 -2.77
C LEU A 39 -3.56 -3.55 -3.15
N LEU A 40 -2.50 -3.21 -3.88
CA LEU A 40 -2.20 -1.86 -4.33
C LEU A 40 -2.22 -1.82 -5.86
N LEU A 41 -2.96 -0.88 -6.42
CA LEU A 41 -2.85 -0.50 -7.81
C LEU A 41 -1.83 0.64 -7.93
N ARG A 42 -0.66 0.35 -8.51
CA ARG A 42 0.46 1.29 -8.60
C ARG A 42 0.64 1.85 -10.00
N TRP A 43 0.70 3.19 -10.07
CA TRP A 43 1.05 3.97 -11.25
C TRP A 43 2.46 4.54 -11.13
N ARG A 44 3.29 4.35 -12.17
CA ARG A 44 4.71 4.77 -12.21
C ARG A 44 5.10 5.81 -13.27
N PRO A 45 4.35 6.15 -14.32
CA PRO A 45 4.79 7.11 -15.35
C PRO A 45 5.01 8.55 -14.86
N PHE A 46 6.18 8.84 -14.31
CA PHE A 46 6.62 10.19 -13.96
C PHE A 46 7.82 10.61 -14.83
N PRO A 47 7.82 11.85 -15.37
CA PRO A 47 8.83 12.28 -16.35
C PRO A 47 10.25 12.40 -15.79
N TRP A 48 10.41 12.44 -14.46
CA TRP A 48 11.71 12.55 -13.77
C TRP A 48 12.22 11.22 -13.20
N ASN A 49 11.61 10.08 -13.51
CA ASN A 49 11.99 8.77 -12.95
C ASN A 49 13.44 8.35 -13.21
N ARG A 50 14.08 8.95 -14.22
CA ARG A 50 15.52 8.77 -14.48
C ARG A 50 16.42 9.31 -13.36
N TYR A 51 15.94 10.26 -12.56
CA TYR A 51 16.67 10.85 -11.43
C TYR A 51 16.10 10.40 -10.08
N LEU A 52 14.78 10.31 -9.97
CA LEU A 52 14.07 9.93 -8.76
C LEU A 52 12.88 9.06 -9.11
N ASN A 53 12.98 7.75 -8.86
CA ASN A 53 11.91 6.82 -9.17
C ASN A 53 10.71 7.12 -8.27
N THR A 54 9.65 7.63 -8.87
CA THR A 54 8.43 8.09 -8.20
C THR A 54 7.27 7.21 -8.63
N SER A 55 6.39 6.88 -7.68
CA SER A 55 5.16 6.18 -7.98
C SER A 55 4.03 6.65 -7.07
N VAL A 56 2.79 6.46 -7.51
CA VAL A 56 1.61 6.62 -6.66
C VAL A 56 0.78 5.34 -6.68
N ALA A 57 0.12 5.04 -5.57
CA ALA A 57 -0.75 3.88 -5.49
C ALA A 57 -1.99 4.14 -4.65
N PHE A 58 -3.07 3.45 -5.01
CA PHE A 58 -4.28 3.31 -4.21
C PHE A 58 -4.47 1.85 -3.83
N GLY A 59 -4.99 1.58 -2.64
CA GLY A 59 -5.12 0.22 -2.15
C GLY A 59 -6.39 -0.10 -1.40
N LEU A 60 -6.60 -1.39 -1.18
CA LEU A 60 -7.66 -1.94 -0.35
C LEU A 60 -7.19 -3.21 0.36
N GLY A 61 -7.51 -3.34 1.64
CA GLY A 61 -7.29 -4.57 2.39
C GLY A 61 -7.70 -4.44 3.85
N PRO A 62 -7.30 -5.38 4.73
CA PRO A 62 -7.58 -5.29 6.16
C PRO A 62 -6.51 -4.51 6.94
N SER A 63 -6.97 -3.86 8.02
CA SER A 63 -6.17 -3.22 9.07
C SER A 63 -6.52 -3.81 10.43
N TYR A 64 -5.51 -4.14 11.23
CA TYR A 64 -5.66 -4.64 12.58
C TYR A 64 -4.87 -3.80 13.58
N ALA A 65 -5.56 -3.15 14.51
CA ALA A 65 -4.96 -2.46 15.63
C ALA A 65 -4.78 -3.40 16.84
N PHE A 66 -3.62 -3.33 17.48
CA PHE A 66 -3.33 -4.12 18.68
C PHE A 66 -4.02 -3.60 19.94
N ARG A 67 -4.56 -2.37 19.88
CA ARG A 67 -5.44 -1.80 20.90
C ARG A 67 -6.64 -1.17 20.20
N THR A 68 -7.74 -1.00 20.92
CA THR A 68 -8.90 -0.29 20.40
C THR A 68 -8.53 1.18 20.13
N PRO A 69 -8.62 1.68 18.89
CA PRO A 69 -8.25 3.06 18.58
C PRO A 69 -9.12 4.07 19.31
N GLU A 70 -8.52 4.94 20.11
CA GLU A 70 -9.23 5.95 20.92
C GLU A 70 -9.94 6.98 20.03
N VAL A 71 -9.30 7.37 18.93
CA VAL A 71 -9.83 8.36 17.97
C VAL A 71 -11.08 7.86 17.22
N GLU A 72 -11.31 6.54 17.21
CA GLU A 72 -12.46 5.92 16.54
C GLU A 72 -13.63 5.69 17.49
N GLN A 73 -13.47 5.99 18.78
CA GLN A 73 -14.53 5.75 19.77
C GLN A 73 -15.72 6.66 19.52
N HIS A 74 -16.91 6.07 19.51
CA HIS A 74 -18.16 6.80 19.34
C HIS A 74 -19.27 6.17 20.20
N PRO A 75 -20.10 6.97 20.92
CA PRO A 75 -21.08 6.43 21.87
C PRO A 75 -22.08 5.42 21.31
N ARG A 76 -22.41 5.54 20.01
CA ARG A 76 -23.36 4.66 19.31
C ARG A 76 -22.71 3.66 18.36
N ARG A 77 -21.40 3.75 18.16
CA ARG A 77 -20.64 3.02 17.14
C ARG A 77 -19.25 2.71 17.69
N PRO A 78 -19.10 1.65 18.48
CA PRO A 78 -17.84 1.38 19.16
C PRO A 78 -16.69 1.20 18.16
N ALA A 79 -15.50 1.64 18.54
CA ALA A 79 -14.29 1.39 17.79
C ALA A 79 -14.02 -0.11 17.67
N ALA A 80 -13.41 -0.55 16.57
CA ALA A 80 -13.09 -1.95 16.34
C ALA A 80 -11.64 -2.11 15.93
N ARG A 81 -11.04 -3.24 16.34
CA ARG A 81 -9.62 -3.52 16.06
C ARG A 81 -9.38 -3.89 14.62
N LEU A 82 -10.29 -4.65 14.01
CA LEU A 82 -10.24 -5.05 12.60
C LEU A 82 -11.14 -4.11 11.79
N LEU A 83 -10.58 -3.44 10.79
CA LEU A 83 -11.30 -2.56 9.87
C LEU A 83 -10.77 -2.72 8.44
N VAL A 84 -11.51 -2.17 7.46
CA VAL A 84 -11.03 -2.03 6.09
C VAL A 84 -10.01 -0.91 6.02
N PHE A 85 -8.90 -1.13 5.33
CA PHE A 85 -7.76 -0.25 5.09
C PHE A 85 -7.78 0.24 3.64
N MET A 86 -7.70 1.56 3.44
CA MET A 86 -7.68 2.21 2.13
C MET A 86 -6.57 3.27 2.06
N PRO A 87 -5.35 2.90 1.64
CA PRO A 87 -4.25 3.84 1.46
C PRO A 87 -4.28 4.54 0.09
N VAL A 88 -3.88 5.81 0.09
CA VAL A 88 -3.34 6.52 -1.06
C VAL A 88 -1.91 6.93 -0.71
N GLU A 89 -0.95 6.56 -1.54
CA GLU A 89 0.47 6.79 -1.26
C GLU A 89 1.22 7.38 -2.45
N ILE A 90 2.33 8.04 -2.12
CA ILE A 90 3.41 8.39 -3.03
C ILE A 90 4.71 7.78 -2.50
N THR A 91 5.54 7.26 -3.41
CA THR A 91 6.83 6.66 -3.06
C THR A 91 7.98 7.23 -3.86
N PHE A 92 9.17 7.13 -3.26
CA PHE A 92 10.42 7.65 -3.80
C PHE A 92 11.54 6.63 -3.60
N ALA A 93 12.25 6.30 -4.68
CA ALA A 93 13.40 5.41 -4.64
C ALA A 93 14.52 5.90 -5.57
N GLN A 94 15.70 5.28 -5.48
CA GLN A 94 16.78 5.53 -6.43
C GLN A 94 16.32 5.24 -7.89
N PRO A 95 17.01 5.77 -8.92
CA PRO A 95 16.68 5.48 -10.31
C PRO A 95 16.51 3.98 -10.58
N ARG A 96 15.54 3.62 -11.43
CA ARG A 96 15.19 2.22 -11.73
C ARG A 96 16.37 1.39 -12.26
N THR A 97 17.32 2.05 -12.94
CA THR A 97 18.58 1.44 -13.43
C THR A 97 19.46 0.86 -12.33
N ARG A 98 19.25 1.26 -11.06
CA ARG A 98 19.96 0.72 -9.89
C ARG A 98 19.23 -0.44 -9.20
N ASN A 99 18.09 -0.87 -9.74
CA ASN A 99 17.22 -1.90 -9.15
C ASN A 99 16.98 -1.71 -7.64
N PRO A 100 16.44 -0.56 -7.20
CA PRO A 100 16.31 -0.26 -5.77
C PRO A 100 15.33 -1.20 -5.09
N ARG A 101 15.75 -1.88 -4.02
CA ARG A 101 14.83 -2.69 -3.21
C ARG A 101 14.16 -1.92 -2.08
N TRP A 102 14.67 -0.74 -1.75
CA TRP A 102 14.09 0.13 -0.72
C TRP A 102 13.47 1.37 -1.35
N GLU A 103 12.33 1.78 -0.80
CA GLU A 103 11.68 3.04 -1.12
C GLU A 103 11.21 3.76 0.15
N LEU A 104 11.19 5.08 0.07
CA LEU A 104 10.51 5.95 1.02
C LEU A 104 9.06 6.09 0.57
N LEU A 105 8.15 6.22 1.54
CA LEU A 105 6.75 6.46 1.24
C LEU A 105 6.12 7.45 2.20
N VAL A 106 5.17 8.21 1.67
CA VAL A 106 4.23 9.04 2.40
C VAL A 106 2.83 8.62 1.97
N ARG A 107 1.93 8.41 2.92
CA ARG A 107 0.56 8.01 2.62
C ARG A 107 -0.45 8.67 3.55
N ILE A 108 -1.64 8.87 2.99
CA ILE A 108 -2.86 9.02 3.77
C ILE A 108 -3.55 7.67 3.70
N HIS A 109 -4.00 7.15 4.84
CA HIS A 109 -4.86 5.97 4.83
C HIS A 109 -6.13 6.25 5.60
N HIS A 110 -7.24 5.83 5.00
CA HIS A 110 -8.53 5.74 5.67
C HIS A 110 -8.70 4.32 6.20
N ARG A 111 -9.31 4.16 7.37
CA ARG A 111 -9.83 2.87 7.79
C ARG A 111 -11.24 2.98 8.33
N SER A 112 -12.11 2.03 8.04
CA SER A 112 -13.51 2.04 8.52
C SER A 112 -14.16 0.67 8.53
N GLY A 113 -15.35 0.60 9.12
CA GLY A 113 -16.17 -0.61 9.12
C GLY A 113 -16.83 -0.93 7.78
N ALA A 114 -16.57 -0.11 6.74
CA ALA A 114 -17.10 -0.24 5.39
C ALA A 114 -18.63 -0.38 5.35
N PHE A 115 -19.33 0.61 5.90
CA PHE A 115 -20.81 0.67 5.95
C PHE A 115 -21.46 -0.54 6.65
N GLY A 116 -20.79 -1.08 7.69
CA GLY A 116 -21.29 -2.22 8.45
C GLY A 116 -20.80 -3.58 7.94
N LEU A 117 -20.06 -3.63 6.83
CA LEU A 117 -19.55 -4.88 6.25
C LEU A 117 -18.60 -5.63 7.21
N VAL A 118 -17.75 -4.90 7.94
CA VAL A 118 -16.79 -5.47 8.90
C VAL A 118 -17.09 -5.03 10.33
N SER A 119 -17.61 -3.81 10.49
CA SER A 119 -17.93 -3.21 11.79
C SER A 119 -18.85 -1.99 11.61
N ASP A 120 -19.53 -1.57 12.67
CA ASP A 120 -20.28 -0.31 12.70
C ASP A 120 -19.39 0.92 12.98
N ALA A 121 -18.09 0.73 13.22
CA ALA A 121 -17.14 1.81 13.50
C ALA A 121 -17.12 2.86 12.37
N ARG A 122 -17.15 4.15 12.75
CA ARG A 122 -17.20 5.28 11.79
C ARG A 122 -15.93 5.40 10.93
N GLY A 123 -14.79 4.96 11.45
CA GLY A 123 -13.51 5.03 10.79
C GLY A 123 -12.72 6.32 11.07
N SER A 124 -11.50 6.36 10.56
CA SER A 124 -10.49 7.38 10.84
C SER A 124 -9.57 7.58 9.63
N ASN A 125 -8.78 8.66 9.65
CA ASN A 125 -7.79 8.95 8.62
C ASN A 125 -6.45 9.28 9.29
N PHE A 126 -5.37 8.79 8.71
CA PHE A 126 -4.02 9.03 9.22
C PHE A 126 -3.05 9.39 8.10
N VAL A 127 -2.22 10.39 8.37
CA VAL A 127 -1.00 10.66 7.58
C VAL A 127 0.11 9.82 8.18
N SER A 128 0.89 9.15 7.33
CA SER A 128 2.01 8.32 7.76
C SER A 128 3.15 8.37 6.77
N ALA A 129 4.37 8.19 7.29
CA ALA A 129 5.58 8.09 6.49
C ALA A 129 6.38 6.85 6.91
N GLY A 130 7.22 6.35 6.02
CA GLY A 130 8.01 5.17 6.30
C GLY A 130 8.87 4.67 5.15
N VAL A 131 9.32 3.44 5.33
CA VAL A 131 10.15 2.69 4.36
C VAL A 131 9.43 1.42 3.93
N ARG A 132 9.66 0.99 2.70
CA ARG A 132 9.17 -0.29 2.20
C ARG A 132 10.26 -1.04 1.43
N TYR A 133 10.30 -2.36 1.65
CA TYR A 133 11.15 -3.28 0.91
C TYR A 133 10.36 -3.95 -0.22
N ARG A 134 10.91 -3.96 -1.44
CA ARG A 134 10.30 -4.62 -2.60
C ARG A 134 10.90 -6.00 -2.80
N LEU A 135 10.04 -7.01 -2.76
CA LEU A 135 10.38 -8.42 -2.94
C LEU A 135 10.33 -8.77 -4.43
N GLY A 136 11.42 -9.34 -4.94
CA GLY A 136 11.58 -9.74 -6.34
C GLY A 136 12.06 -8.60 -7.24
N ASP A 137 12.50 -8.96 -8.45
CA ASP A 137 12.97 -8.00 -9.45
C ASP A 137 11.84 -7.69 -10.44
N ASP A 138 11.55 -6.41 -10.70
CA ASP A 138 10.52 -5.99 -11.68
C ASP A 138 10.82 -6.51 -13.10
N ALA A 139 12.08 -6.90 -13.37
CA ALA A 139 12.54 -7.45 -14.64
C ALA A 139 11.90 -8.82 -14.98
N ASP A 140 11.50 -9.60 -13.96
CA ASP A 140 10.93 -10.94 -14.15
C ASP A 140 9.48 -10.91 -14.66
N LEU A 141 8.78 -9.78 -14.52
CA LEU A 141 7.38 -9.67 -14.94
C LEU A 141 7.26 -9.25 -16.41
N ASN A 142 8.09 -8.32 -16.87
CA ASN A 142 8.11 -7.92 -18.29
C ASN A 142 8.62 -9.05 -19.21
N SER A 143 9.50 -9.92 -18.71
CA SER A 143 9.99 -11.08 -19.46
C SER A 143 8.95 -12.21 -19.59
N ARG A 144 7.94 -12.25 -18.72
CA ARG A 144 6.80 -13.16 -18.83
C ARG A 144 5.74 -12.64 -19.81
N GLU A 145 5.39 -11.34 -19.75
CA GLU A 145 4.46 -10.72 -20.71
C GLU A 145 4.96 -10.81 -22.16
N SER A 146 6.26 -10.58 -22.40
CA SER A 146 6.82 -10.68 -23.77
C SER A 146 6.79 -12.11 -24.32
N ARG A 147 6.94 -13.11 -23.45
CA ARG A 147 6.85 -14.54 -23.82
C ARG A 147 5.42 -15.00 -24.10
N ASP A 148 4.46 -14.48 -23.36
CA ASP A 148 3.04 -14.84 -23.53
C ASP A 148 2.42 -14.14 -24.76
N HIS A 149 2.80 -12.88 -25.06
CA HIS A 149 2.39 -12.22 -26.30
C HIS A 149 3.02 -12.84 -27.55
N ALA A 150 4.23 -13.41 -27.45
CA ALA A 150 4.86 -14.16 -28.55
C ALA A 150 4.21 -15.53 -28.81
N ARG A 151 3.32 -15.99 -27.92
CA ARG A 151 2.62 -17.30 -28.01
C ARG A 151 1.15 -17.21 -28.40
N ALA A 152 0.60 -16.01 -28.63
CA ALA A 152 -0.75 -15.89 -29.17
C ALA A 152 -0.76 -16.38 -30.63
N PRO A 153 -1.56 -17.41 -30.98
CA PRO A 153 -1.72 -17.81 -32.38
C PRO A 153 -2.37 -16.66 -33.16
N ARG A 154 -1.85 -16.43 -34.37
CA ARG A 154 -2.36 -15.44 -35.33
C ARG A 154 -3.77 -15.77 -35.80
#